data_AF-A0A7D8UUT1-F1
#
_entry.id   AF-A0A7D8UUT1-F1
#
_cell.length_a   1.000
_cell.length_b   1.000
_cell.length_c   1.000
_cell.angle_alpha   90.00
_cell.angle_beta   90.00
_cell.angle_gamma   90.00
#
_symmetry.space_group_name_H-M   'P 1'
#
loop_
_entity.id
_entity.type
_entity.pdbx_description
1 polymer ?
#
loop_
_entity_poly.entity_id
_entity_poly.type
_entity_poly.pdbx_seq_one_letter_code
_entity_poly.pdbx_strand_id
1 'polypeptide(L)'
;MASRSEKFARKPSSEKKDQTPKEPEAAEVIRFSPEEEANLLAESNDKKASANELFGKASFQDALDTYDAAVAACPNYLDYEIAVLKSNISACHLKLEDWKEAVKAASAALDGLDRLREKREDGKLGVGEVKEGGEEEIEEVISEGAAKAEDTSDKGKREADVERIRAKALMRRARARSEIGGWATLQGAEDGEGFLSSPGDGVRNGTDVK
;
A
#
# COMPACT_ATOMS: atom_id res chain seq x y z
N MET A 1 69.00 17.72 23.78
CA MET A 1 67.87 16.93 23.26
C MET A 1 67.09 17.81 22.31
N ALA A 2 67.15 17.51 21.02
CA ALA A 2 66.46 18.25 19.97
C ALA A 2 65.07 17.63 19.75
N SER A 3 64.02 18.45 19.71
CA SER A 3 62.80 18.08 18.99
C SER A 3 62.25 19.30 18.28
N ARG A 4 61.99 19.06 17.00
CA ARG A 4 61.92 19.98 15.87
C ARG A 4 60.45 20.26 15.60
N SER A 5 60.07 21.54 15.60
CA SER A 5 58.71 22.00 15.29
C SER A 5 58.40 21.75 13.81
N GLU A 6 57.61 20.72 13.51
CA GLU A 6 57.17 20.40 12.16
C GLU A 6 55.89 21.15 11.78
N LYS A 7 56.03 21.95 10.73
CA LYS A 7 55.02 22.71 10.02
C LYS A 7 54.08 21.75 9.30
N PHE A 8 52.81 21.68 9.71
CA PHE A 8 51.77 21.01 8.93
C PHE A 8 51.34 21.90 7.75
N ALA A 9 52.01 21.72 6.61
CA ALA A 9 51.55 22.23 5.33
C ALA A 9 50.31 21.44 4.87
N ARG A 10 49.19 22.14 4.66
CA ARG A 10 47.98 21.57 4.04
C ARG A 10 48.20 21.39 2.54
N LYS A 11 48.03 20.16 2.03
CA LYS A 11 47.93 19.84 0.60
C LYS A 11 46.51 20.14 0.09
N PRO A 12 46.34 20.75 -1.09
CA PRO A 12 45.04 20.81 -1.75
C PRO A 12 44.81 19.49 -2.50
N SER A 13 43.77 18.73 -2.12
CA SER A 13 43.30 17.58 -2.91
C SER A 13 42.02 17.98 -3.62
N SER A 14 42.10 17.87 -4.93
CA SER A 14 41.10 18.06 -5.96
C SER A 14 39.83 17.22 -5.77
N GLU A 15 38.73 17.79 -6.26
CA GLU A 15 37.55 17.15 -6.86
C GLU A 15 36.84 16.05 -6.04
N LYS A 16 35.72 16.44 -5.41
CA LYS A 16 34.56 15.55 -5.28
C LYS A 16 33.43 16.10 -6.13
N LYS A 17 33.19 15.39 -7.23
CA LYS A 17 32.08 15.55 -8.14
C LYS A 17 30.75 15.46 -7.39
N ASP A 18 29.91 16.41 -7.77
CA ASP A 18 28.46 16.42 -7.67
C ASP A 18 27.89 15.00 -7.87
N GLN A 19 27.24 14.46 -6.85
CA GLN A 19 26.42 13.25 -6.96
C GLN A 19 24.97 13.68 -6.79
N THR A 20 24.38 14.06 -7.91
CA THR A 20 22.94 14.01 -8.13
C THR A 20 22.45 12.58 -7.88
N PRO A 21 21.48 12.33 -6.98
CA PRO A 21 20.90 11.01 -6.81
C PRO A 21 20.21 10.58 -8.11
N LYS A 22 20.74 9.53 -8.74
CA LYS A 22 20.12 8.83 -9.85
C LYS A 22 18.81 8.20 -9.34
N GLU A 23 17.70 8.55 -9.97
CA GLU A 23 16.42 7.86 -9.84
C GLU A 23 16.62 6.34 -10.04
N PRO A 24 15.89 5.48 -9.31
CA PRO A 24 16.01 4.05 -9.49
C PRO A 24 15.55 3.68 -10.90
N GLU A 25 16.49 3.18 -11.71
CA GLU A 25 16.23 2.51 -12.98
C GLU A 25 15.07 1.53 -12.79
N ALA A 26 14.03 1.71 -13.60
CA ALA A 26 12.95 0.76 -13.74
C ALA A 26 13.56 -0.60 -14.07
N ALA A 27 13.66 -1.48 -13.06
CA ALA A 27 14.08 -2.85 -13.23
C ALA A 27 13.22 -3.44 -14.35
N GLU A 28 13.85 -3.74 -15.50
CA GLU A 28 13.20 -4.44 -16.59
C GLU A 28 12.54 -5.68 -15.99
N VAL A 29 11.21 -5.71 -15.97
CA VAL A 29 10.46 -6.84 -15.42
C VAL A 29 10.74 -8.00 -16.38
N ILE A 30 11.74 -8.82 -16.04
CA ILE A 30 11.99 -10.11 -16.70
C ILE A 30 10.74 -10.93 -16.43
N ARG A 31 9.81 -10.92 -17.38
CA ARG A 31 8.61 -11.74 -17.33
C ARG A 31 9.04 -13.17 -17.65
N PHE A 32 8.63 -14.09 -16.79
CA PHE A 32 8.82 -15.51 -17.05
C PHE A 32 8.00 -15.92 -18.28
N SER A 33 8.37 -17.05 -18.89
CA SER A 33 7.47 -17.67 -19.85
C SER A 33 6.14 -18.02 -19.17
N PRO A 34 5.01 -18.07 -19.91
CA PRO A 34 3.72 -18.41 -19.31
C PRO A 34 3.72 -19.76 -18.56
N GLU A 35 4.54 -20.71 -19.00
CA GLU A 35 4.70 -22.02 -18.36
C GLU A 35 5.47 -21.94 -17.03
N GLU A 36 6.60 -21.21 -17.01
CA GLU A 36 7.36 -20.98 -15.79
C GLU A 36 6.57 -20.15 -14.78
N GLU A 37 5.81 -19.15 -15.23
CA GLU A 37 4.93 -18.35 -14.38
C GLU A 37 3.85 -19.22 -13.73
N ALA A 38 3.22 -20.12 -14.51
CA ALA A 38 2.23 -21.06 -13.99
C ALA A 38 2.84 -21.99 -12.93
N ASN A 39 4.08 -22.46 -13.14
CA ASN A 39 4.79 -23.30 -12.18
C ASN A 39 5.12 -22.55 -10.88
N LEU A 40 5.65 -21.32 -10.97
CA LEU A 40 5.93 -20.49 -9.80
C LEU A 40 4.65 -20.13 -9.04
N LEU A 41 3.55 -19.85 -9.76
CA LEU A 41 2.27 -19.58 -9.15
C LEU A 41 1.67 -20.82 -8.49
N ALA A 42 1.82 -22.01 -9.09
CA ALA A 42 1.43 -23.28 -8.47
C ALA A 42 2.22 -23.51 -7.18
N GLU A 43 3.55 -23.32 -7.21
CA GLU A 43 4.41 -23.47 -6.04
C GLU A 43 4.03 -22.48 -4.91
N SER A 44 3.69 -21.25 -5.26
CA SER A 44 3.18 -20.26 -4.29
C SER A 44 1.82 -20.67 -3.73
N ASN A 45 0.91 -21.20 -4.56
CA ASN A 45 -0.40 -21.67 -4.13
C ASN A 45 -0.32 -22.91 -3.22
N ASP A 46 0.63 -23.82 -3.44
CA ASP A 46 0.87 -24.96 -2.57
C ASP A 46 1.33 -24.49 -1.18
N LYS A 47 2.30 -23.56 -1.14
CA LYS A 47 2.72 -22.93 0.13
C LYS A 47 1.55 -22.21 0.81
N LYS A 48 0.72 -21.48 0.06
CA LYS A 48 -0.50 -20.83 0.56
C LYS A 48 -1.47 -21.84 1.18
N ALA A 49 -1.64 -23.02 0.56
CA ALA A 49 -2.48 -24.08 1.10
C ALA A 49 -1.92 -24.61 2.43
N SER A 50 -0.62 -24.92 2.49
CA SER A 50 0.05 -25.34 3.73
C SER A 50 -0.05 -24.27 4.84
N ALA A 51 0.10 -22.99 4.49
CA ALA A 51 -0.04 -21.88 5.42
C ALA A 51 -1.49 -21.75 5.95
N ASN A 52 -2.50 -21.99 5.12
CA ASN A 52 -3.91 -22.04 5.56
C ASN A 52 -4.18 -23.18 6.54
N GLU A 53 -3.55 -24.34 6.35
CA GLU A 53 -3.65 -25.45 7.31
C GLU A 53 -3.01 -25.10 8.66
N LEU A 54 -1.82 -24.49 8.65
CA LEU A 54 -1.16 -24.01 9.87
C LEU A 54 -1.97 -22.93 10.57
N PHE A 55 -2.57 -22.02 9.80
CA PHE A 55 -3.50 -21.01 10.32
C PHE A 55 -4.72 -21.65 11.00
N GLY A 56 -5.28 -22.70 10.40
CA GLY A 56 -6.39 -23.47 10.99
C GLY A 56 -6.01 -24.21 12.28
N LYS A 57 -4.73 -24.59 12.44
CA LYS A 57 -4.16 -25.17 13.66
C LYS A 57 -3.77 -24.14 14.72
N ALA A 58 -4.01 -22.85 14.47
CA ALA A 58 -3.58 -21.73 15.32
C ALA A 58 -2.05 -21.56 15.45
N SER A 59 -1.25 -22.21 14.58
CA SER A 59 0.18 -21.99 14.45
C SER A 59 0.46 -20.75 13.61
N PHE A 60 0.15 -19.57 14.15
CA PHE A 60 0.18 -18.32 13.37
C PHE A 60 1.59 -17.88 12.94
N GLN A 61 2.61 -18.15 13.75
CA GLN A 61 4.00 -17.81 13.40
C GLN A 61 4.52 -18.69 12.25
N ASP A 62 4.32 -20.02 12.34
CA ASP A 62 4.71 -20.94 11.27
C ASP A 62 3.92 -20.64 9.97
N ALA A 63 2.64 -20.25 10.11
CA ALA A 63 1.83 -19.81 8.99
C ALA A 63 2.39 -18.54 8.33
N LEU A 64 2.85 -17.56 9.12
CA LEU A 64 3.50 -16.35 8.61
C LEU A 64 4.74 -16.68 7.79
N ASP A 65 5.65 -17.49 8.35
CA ASP A 65 6.89 -17.85 7.67
C ASP A 65 6.60 -18.57 6.34
N THR A 66 5.57 -19.42 6.33
CA THR A 66 5.11 -20.13 5.11
C THR A 66 4.47 -19.18 4.10
N TYR A 67 3.71 -18.18 4.56
CA TYR A 67 3.15 -17.15 3.69
C TYR A 67 4.23 -16.24 3.09
N ASP A 68 5.23 -15.85 3.86
CA ASP A 68 6.36 -15.05 3.36
C ASP A 68 7.16 -15.83 2.31
N ALA A 69 7.36 -17.14 2.53
CA ALA A 69 7.93 -18.02 1.52
C ALA A 69 7.05 -18.13 0.25
N ALA A 70 5.72 -18.08 0.38
CA ALA A 70 4.80 -18.05 -0.75
C ALA A 70 4.87 -16.72 -1.53
N VAL A 71 5.06 -15.59 -0.84
CA VAL A 71 5.24 -14.27 -1.46
C VAL A 71 6.57 -14.22 -2.20
N ALA A 72 7.64 -14.78 -1.62
CA ALA A 72 8.96 -14.83 -2.25
C ALA A 72 9.00 -15.70 -3.52
N ALA A 73 8.18 -16.76 -3.58
CA ALA A 73 8.05 -17.61 -4.76
C ALA A 73 7.18 -16.99 -5.87
N CYS A 74 6.30 -16.05 -5.53
CA CYS A 74 5.40 -15.42 -6.48
C CYS A 74 6.11 -14.32 -7.28
N PRO A 75 5.98 -14.28 -8.62
CA PRO A 75 6.50 -13.16 -9.41
C PRO A 75 5.92 -11.81 -8.96
N ASN A 76 6.80 -10.84 -8.69
CA ASN A 76 6.47 -9.54 -8.10
C ASN A 76 5.42 -8.71 -8.88
N TYR A 77 5.25 -8.99 -10.17
CA TYR A 77 4.29 -8.30 -11.05
C TYR A 77 2.87 -8.89 -10.99
N LEU A 78 2.65 -10.00 -10.26
CA LEU A 78 1.33 -10.60 -10.06
C LEU A 78 0.63 -9.96 -8.85
N ASP A 79 0.23 -8.69 -9.00
CA ASP A 79 -0.31 -7.88 -7.91
C ASP A 79 -1.52 -8.52 -7.19
N TYR A 80 -2.41 -9.20 -7.92
CA TYR A 80 -3.55 -9.88 -7.30
C TYR A 80 -3.12 -11.01 -6.36
N GLU A 81 -2.21 -11.87 -6.81
CA GLU A 81 -1.81 -13.06 -6.04
C GLU A 81 -1.03 -12.62 -4.79
N ILE A 82 -0.15 -11.63 -4.94
CA ILE A 82 0.56 -10.99 -3.84
C ILE A 82 -0.43 -10.32 -2.86
N ALA A 83 -1.46 -9.64 -3.37
CA ALA A 83 -2.47 -9.01 -2.51
C ALA A 83 -3.25 -10.05 -1.69
N VAL A 84 -3.60 -11.21 -2.27
CA VAL A 84 -4.25 -12.31 -1.55
C VAL A 84 -3.34 -12.79 -0.40
N LEU A 85 -2.06 -13.06 -0.69
CA LEU A 85 -1.09 -13.53 0.31
C LEU A 85 -0.90 -12.50 1.43
N LYS A 86 -0.66 -11.23 1.10
CA LYS A 86 -0.50 -10.14 2.08
C LYS A 86 -1.75 -9.93 2.93
N SER A 87 -2.93 -10.11 2.34
CA SER A 87 -4.20 -10.04 3.08
C SER A 87 -4.29 -11.15 4.14
N ASN A 88 -3.80 -12.36 3.84
CA ASN A 88 -3.73 -13.46 4.81
C ASN A 88 -2.62 -13.28 5.86
N ILE A 89 -1.45 -12.76 5.47
CA ILE A 89 -0.38 -12.36 6.41
C ILE A 89 -0.93 -11.37 7.44
N SER A 90 -1.68 -10.35 7.00
CA SER A 90 -2.36 -9.42 7.89
C SER A 90 -3.31 -10.13 8.87
N ALA A 91 -4.02 -11.17 8.42
CA ALA A 91 -4.87 -11.97 9.30
C ALA A 91 -4.07 -12.72 10.38
N CYS A 92 -2.86 -13.20 10.06
CA CYS A 92 -1.98 -13.85 11.01
C CYS A 92 -1.45 -12.85 12.04
N HIS A 93 -0.98 -11.68 11.62
CA HIS A 93 -0.57 -10.63 12.55
C HIS A 93 -1.71 -10.15 13.46
N LEU A 94 -2.95 -10.09 12.97
CA LEU A 94 -4.11 -9.83 13.83
C LEU A 94 -4.32 -10.90 14.91
N LYS A 95 -3.95 -12.16 14.64
CA LYS A 95 -4.04 -13.25 15.61
C LYS A 95 -2.89 -13.27 16.60
N LEU A 96 -1.73 -12.74 16.20
CA LEU A 96 -0.56 -12.55 17.05
C LEU A 96 -0.59 -11.21 17.82
N GLU A 97 -1.62 -10.39 17.60
CA GLU A 97 -1.74 -9.05 18.19
C GLU A 97 -0.61 -8.08 17.77
N ASP A 98 0.07 -8.40 16.67
CA ASP A 98 1.08 -7.55 16.03
C ASP A 98 0.40 -6.48 15.17
N TRP A 99 -0.29 -5.55 15.82
CA TRP A 99 -1.17 -4.60 15.15
C TRP A 99 -0.46 -3.75 14.08
N LYS A 100 0.79 -3.34 14.34
CA LYS A 100 1.58 -2.52 13.41
C LYS A 100 1.86 -3.27 12.10
N GLU A 101 2.33 -4.51 12.20
CA GLU A 101 2.59 -5.34 11.02
C GLU A 101 1.28 -5.75 10.33
N ALA A 102 0.19 -5.96 11.09
CA ALA A 102 -1.13 -6.20 10.50
C ALA A 102 -1.60 -5.03 9.63
N VAL A 103 -1.43 -3.77 10.07
CA VAL A 103 -1.74 -2.57 9.29
C VAL A 103 -0.88 -2.47 8.04
N LYS A 104 0.43 -2.73 8.17
CA LYS A 104 1.38 -2.67 7.08
C LYS A 104 1.08 -3.71 6.01
N ALA A 105 0.87 -4.97 6.40
CA ALA A 105 0.51 -6.05 5.49
C ALA A 105 -0.83 -5.80 4.79
N ALA A 106 -1.85 -5.32 5.52
CA ALA A 106 -3.14 -4.96 4.91
C ALA A 106 -3.02 -3.80 3.92
N SER A 107 -2.21 -2.78 4.24
CA SER A 107 -1.99 -1.64 3.35
C SER A 107 -1.26 -2.08 2.08
N ALA A 108 -0.20 -2.88 2.22
CA ALA A 108 0.53 -3.42 1.08
C ALA A 108 -0.32 -4.34 0.18
N ALA A 109 -1.37 -4.98 0.72
CA ALA A 109 -2.36 -5.70 -0.08
C ALA A 109 -3.27 -4.73 -0.87
N LEU A 110 -3.74 -3.66 -0.23
CA LEU A 110 -4.54 -2.62 -0.89
C LEU A 110 -3.77 -1.92 -2.00
N ASP A 111 -2.52 -1.53 -1.73
CA ASP A 111 -1.66 -0.87 -2.72
C ASP A 111 -1.45 -1.74 -3.96
N GLY A 112 -1.35 -3.07 -3.79
CA GLY A 112 -1.29 -4.01 -4.91
C GLY A 112 -2.58 -4.08 -5.71
N LEU A 113 -3.73 -4.10 -5.04
CA LEU A 113 -5.02 -4.07 -5.73
C LEU A 113 -5.28 -2.75 -6.45
N ASP A 114 -4.81 -1.63 -5.90
CA ASP A 114 -4.95 -0.31 -6.51
C ASP A 114 -4.08 -0.22 -7.78
N ARG A 115 -2.82 -0.67 -7.74
CA ARG A 115 -1.98 -0.81 -8.96
C ARG A 115 -2.61 -1.70 -10.03
N LEU A 116 -3.26 -2.79 -9.62
CA LEU A 116 -3.96 -3.69 -10.53
C LEU A 116 -5.16 -3.01 -11.20
N ARG A 117 -5.85 -2.09 -10.50
CA ARG A 117 -6.95 -1.31 -11.05
C ARG A 117 -6.44 -0.26 -12.03
N GLU A 118 -5.43 0.51 -11.67
CA GLU A 118 -4.79 1.52 -12.53
C GLU A 118 -4.34 0.92 -13.87
N LYS A 119 -3.62 -0.21 -13.83
CA LYS A 119 -3.16 -0.93 -15.04
C LYS A 119 -4.30 -1.36 -15.97
N ARG A 120 -5.51 -1.60 -15.45
CA ARG A 120 -6.70 -1.92 -16.26
C ARG A 120 -7.34 -0.68 -16.87
N GLU A 121 -7.28 0.45 -16.17
CA GLU A 121 -7.82 1.74 -16.63
C GLU A 121 -6.91 2.36 -17.70
N ASP A 122 -5.59 2.30 -17.51
CA ASP A 122 -4.58 2.72 -18.50
C ASP A 122 -4.69 1.93 -19.82
N GLY A 123 -5.00 0.63 -19.72
CA GLY A 123 -5.28 -0.23 -20.87
C GLY A 123 -6.60 0.09 -21.60
N LYS A 124 -7.47 0.92 -21.00
CA LYS A 124 -8.77 1.32 -21.55
C LYS A 124 -8.73 2.71 -22.21
N LEU A 125 -7.70 3.52 -21.93
CA LEU A 125 -7.49 4.85 -22.50
C LEU A 125 -6.63 4.86 -23.78
N GLY A 126 -6.16 3.69 -24.23
CA GLY A 126 -5.23 3.55 -25.37
C GLY A 126 -5.84 3.25 -26.74
N VAL A 127 -7.15 3.44 -26.96
CA VAL A 127 -7.77 3.34 -28.30
C VAL A 127 -8.80 4.45 -28.47
N GLY A 128 -8.46 5.47 -29.27
CA GLY A 128 -9.44 6.36 -29.89
C GLY A 128 -9.18 7.86 -29.73
N GLU A 129 -8.17 8.38 -30.42
CA GLU A 129 -8.19 9.79 -30.83
C GLU A 129 -9.15 9.94 -32.04
N VAL A 130 -9.93 11.03 -32.01
CA VAL A 130 -10.73 11.69 -33.07
C VAL A 130 -12.11 11.09 -33.45
N LYS A 131 -13.19 11.72 -32.94
CA LYS A 131 -14.04 12.61 -33.76
C LYS A 131 -15.00 13.47 -32.92
N GLU A 132 -14.92 14.75 -33.22
CA GLU A 132 -15.76 15.88 -32.82
C GLU A 132 -17.21 15.72 -33.35
N GLY A 133 -18.20 16.17 -32.56
CA GLY A 133 -19.50 16.61 -33.06
C GLY A 133 -20.73 15.78 -32.62
N GLY A 134 -21.67 16.46 -31.94
CA GLY A 134 -23.08 16.07 -31.89
C GLY A 134 -23.71 16.05 -30.49
N GLU A 135 -24.26 17.20 -30.07
CA GLU A 135 -25.31 17.25 -29.05
C GLU A 135 -26.55 16.51 -29.59
N GLU A 136 -26.97 15.40 -28.99
CA GLU A 136 -28.40 15.05 -28.92
C GLU A 136 -28.68 14.32 -27.59
N GLU A 137 -29.61 14.91 -26.87
CA GLU A 137 -30.25 14.47 -25.65
C GLU A 137 -30.95 13.11 -25.88
N ILE A 138 -30.57 12.09 -25.11
CA ILE A 138 -31.34 10.84 -25.01
C ILE A 138 -31.58 10.58 -23.53
N GLU A 139 -32.68 11.12 -23.02
CA GLU A 139 -33.36 10.56 -21.86
C GLU A 139 -33.83 9.15 -22.22
N GLU A 140 -33.06 8.13 -21.87
CA GLU A 140 -33.55 6.77 -21.76
C GLU A 140 -33.53 6.34 -20.29
N VAL A 141 -34.74 6.23 -19.74
CA VAL A 141 -35.05 5.62 -18.45
C VAL A 141 -34.62 4.15 -18.52
N ILE A 142 -33.37 3.87 -18.16
CA ILE A 142 -32.92 2.52 -17.88
C ILE A 142 -33.50 2.14 -16.52
N SER A 143 -34.55 1.33 -16.56
CA SER A 143 -35.14 0.73 -15.36
C SER A 143 -34.06 0.09 -14.49
N GLU A 144 -33.95 0.53 -13.25
CA GLU A 144 -32.96 0.15 -12.23
C GLU A 144 -32.98 -1.35 -11.84
N GLY A 145 -33.80 -2.17 -12.49
CA GLY A 145 -34.00 -3.58 -12.20
C GLY A 145 -33.17 -4.58 -13.02
N ALA A 146 -32.52 -4.15 -14.11
CA ALA A 146 -31.77 -5.06 -15.01
C ALA A 146 -30.25 -5.10 -14.77
N ALA A 147 -29.70 -4.24 -13.91
CA ALA A 147 -28.26 -4.12 -13.66
C ALA A 147 -27.70 -5.11 -12.61
N LYS A 148 -28.52 -6.05 -12.12
CA LYS A 148 -28.12 -7.09 -11.14
C LYS A 148 -28.04 -8.50 -11.75
N ALA A 149 -27.73 -8.61 -13.03
CA ALA A 149 -27.15 -9.87 -13.49
C ALA A 149 -25.72 -9.92 -12.94
N GLU A 150 -25.44 -10.85 -12.03
CA GLU A 150 -24.05 -11.15 -11.66
C GLU A 150 -23.31 -11.49 -12.96
N ASP A 151 -22.27 -10.72 -13.28
CA ASP A 151 -21.40 -11.05 -14.41
C ASP A 151 -20.66 -12.35 -14.08
N THR A 152 -21.22 -13.47 -14.56
CA THR A 152 -20.66 -14.81 -14.38
C THR A 152 -19.46 -15.08 -15.29
N SER A 153 -19.06 -14.12 -16.12
CA SER A 153 -17.80 -14.14 -16.85
C SER A 153 -16.63 -14.38 -15.90
N ASP A 154 -15.57 -15.04 -16.38
CA ASP A 154 -14.34 -15.21 -15.61
C ASP A 154 -13.71 -13.85 -15.24
N LYS A 155 -13.99 -12.81 -16.04
CA LYS A 155 -13.64 -11.42 -15.72
C LYS A 155 -14.44 -10.88 -14.53
N GLY A 156 -15.76 -11.03 -14.55
CA GLY A 156 -16.66 -10.60 -13.48
C GLY A 156 -16.37 -11.31 -12.16
N LYS A 157 -16.10 -12.62 -12.20
CA LYS A 157 -15.63 -13.39 -11.03
C LYS A 157 -14.33 -12.83 -10.46
N ARG A 158 -13.35 -12.52 -11.32
CA ARG A 158 -12.07 -11.95 -10.89
C ARG A 158 -12.23 -10.57 -10.26
N GLU A 159 -13.16 -9.76 -10.77
CA GLU A 159 -13.48 -8.44 -10.20
C GLU A 159 -14.17 -8.57 -8.83
N ALA A 160 -15.15 -9.46 -8.71
CA ALA A 160 -15.79 -9.76 -7.43
C ALA A 160 -14.78 -10.29 -6.39
N ASP A 161 -13.82 -11.12 -6.83
CA ASP A 161 -12.76 -11.61 -5.96
C ASP A 161 -11.82 -10.48 -5.51
N VAL A 162 -11.42 -9.58 -6.41
CA VAL A 162 -10.64 -8.38 -6.08
C VAL A 162 -11.35 -7.56 -5.00
N GLU A 163 -12.64 -7.29 -5.18
CA GLU A 163 -13.44 -6.54 -4.21
C GLU A 163 -13.54 -7.25 -2.86
N ARG A 164 -13.72 -8.57 -2.87
CA ARG A 164 -13.71 -9.38 -1.65
C ARG A 164 -12.38 -9.27 -0.89
N ILE A 165 -11.25 -9.32 -1.60
CA ILE A 165 -9.92 -9.18 -0.96
C ILE A 165 -9.73 -7.75 -0.44
N ARG A 166 -10.18 -6.73 -1.18
CA ARG A 166 -10.13 -5.32 -0.76
C ARG A 166 -10.92 -5.10 0.53
N ALA A 167 -12.16 -5.61 0.58
CA ALA A 167 -13.01 -5.52 1.78
C ALA A 167 -12.34 -6.18 2.99
N LYS A 168 -11.78 -7.40 2.81
CA LYS A 168 -11.04 -8.09 3.88
C LYS A 168 -9.84 -7.27 4.37
N ALA A 169 -9.02 -6.74 3.46
CA ALA A 169 -7.85 -5.94 3.82
C ALA A 169 -8.25 -4.65 4.56
N LEU A 170 -9.31 -3.96 4.12
CA LEU A 170 -9.85 -2.78 4.81
C LEU A 170 -10.30 -3.11 6.23
N MET A 171 -11.09 -4.17 6.40
CA MET A 171 -11.58 -4.60 7.72
C MET A 171 -10.43 -4.98 8.66
N ARG A 172 -9.41 -5.68 8.15
CA ARG A 172 -8.23 -6.06 8.92
C ARG A 172 -7.41 -4.84 9.35
N ARG A 173 -7.18 -3.89 8.43
CA ARG A 173 -6.49 -2.62 8.73
C ARG A 173 -7.24 -1.80 9.76
N ALA A 174 -8.56 -1.69 9.62
CA ALA A 174 -9.40 -0.95 10.55
C ALA A 174 -9.34 -1.55 11.96
N ARG A 175 -9.48 -2.89 12.06
CA ARG A 175 -9.33 -3.60 13.33
C ARG A 175 -7.97 -3.40 13.97
N ALA A 176 -6.88 -3.54 13.22
CA ALA A 176 -5.54 -3.32 13.78
C ALA A 176 -5.34 -1.86 14.25
N ARG A 177 -5.89 -0.88 13.51
CA ARG A 177 -5.82 0.54 13.92
C ARG A 177 -6.61 0.84 15.19
N SER A 178 -7.76 0.20 15.41
CA SER A 178 -8.52 0.41 16.64
C SER A 178 -7.75 -0.05 17.88
N GLU A 179 -6.91 -1.09 17.76
CA GLU A 179 -6.08 -1.59 18.86
C GLU A 179 -4.83 -0.74 19.12
N ILE A 180 -4.22 -0.13 18.09
CA ILE A 180 -2.97 0.67 18.23
C ILE A 180 -3.18 1.96 19.02
N GLY A 181 -4.30 2.64 18.79
CA GLY A 181 -4.50 4.01 19.27
C GLY A 181 -5.77 4.23 20.08
N GLY A 182 -6.67 3.25 20.16
CA GLY A 182 -8.01 3.43 20.74
C GLY A 182 -8.73 4.70 20.22
N TRP A 183 -9.86 5.03 20.83
CA TRP A 183 -10.47 6.36 20.65
C TRP A 183 -9.65 7.49 21.28
N ALA A 184 -8.78 7.17 22.24
CA ALA A 184 -8.01 8.16 23.01
C ALA A 184 -7.00 8.96 22.16
N THR A 185 -6.42 8.37 21.12
CA THR A 185 -5.52 9.11 20.20
C THR A 185 -6.29 10.13 19.35
N LEU A 186 -7.58 9.87 19.05
CA LEU A 186 -8.43 10.85 18.37
C LEU A 186 -8.86 11.98 19.31
N GLN A 187 -9.27 11.65 20.54
CA GLN A 187 -9.70 12.65 21.52
C GLN A 187 -8.56 13.61 21.91
N GLY A 188 -7.34 13.10 22.11
CA GLY A 188 -6.18 13.95 22.38
C GLY A 188 -5.76 14.86 21.21
N ALA A 189 -6.15 14.52 19.97
CA ALA A 189 -5.97 15.40 18.82
C ALA A 189 -7.01 16.53 18.78
N GLU A 190 -8.26 16.26 19.18
CA GLU A 190 -9.30 17.29 19.33
C GLU A 190 -9.01 18.26 20.49
N ASP A 191 -8.55 17.73 21.63
CA ASP A 191 -8.22 18.53 22.83
C ASP A 191 -7.00 19.46 22.61
N GLY A 192 -6.17 19.22 21.57
CA GLY A 192 -4.97 19.98 21.26
C GLY A 192 -5.18 21.28 20.47
N GLU A 193 -6.32 21.43 19.78
CA GLU A 193 -6.60 22.64 18.97
C GLU A 193 -7.02 23.85 19.82
N GLY A 194 -7.35 23.65 21.11
CA GLY A 194 -7.71 24.71 22.05
C GLY A 194 -6.52 25.51 22.61
N PHE A 195 -5.28 24.99 22.54
CA PHE A 195 -4.11 25.65 23.14
C PHE A 195 -3.47 26.72 22.24
N LEU A 196 -3.67 26.65 20.93
CA LEU A 196 -3.12 27.62 19.96
C LEU A 196 -4.02 28.85 19.73
N SER A 197 -5.23 28.86 20.28
CA SER A 197 -6.20 29.97 20.14
C SER A 197 -6.21 30.93 21.35
N SER A 198 -5.15 30.97 22.14
CA SER A 198 -4.95 32.03 23.13
C SER A 198 -3.98 33.07 22.55
N PRO A 199 -4.47 34.15 21.89
CA PRO A 199 -3.60 35.25 21.50
C PRO A 199 -3.00 35.83 22.78
N GLY A 200 -1.66 35.74 22.86
CA GLY A 200 -0.88 36.28 23.96
C GLY A 200 -1.30 37.70 24.29
N ASP A 201 -1.44 37.96 25.59
CA ASP A 201 -1.60 39.27 26.20
C ASP A 201 -0.48 40.21 25.73
N GLY A 202 -0.73 40.86 24.59
CA GLY A 202 0.08 41.90 24.02
C GLY A 202 -0.22 43.22 24.72
N VAL A 203 0.72 43.64 25.57
CA VAL A 203 1.17 45.04 25.76
C VAL A 203 0.07 46.10 25.73
N ARG A 204 -0.45 46.47 26.91
CA ARG A 204 -1.23 47.71 27.09
C ARG A 204 -0.29 48.91 27.22
N ASN A 205 -0.16 49.70 26.16
CA ASN A 205 0.48 51.02 26.16
C ASN A 205 -0.55 52.11 25.79
N GLY A 206 -0.73 53.11 26.68
CA GLY A 206 -1.32 54.45 26.46
C GLY A 206 -2.85 54.48 26.21
N THR A 207 -3.65 55.47 26.60
CA THR A 207 -3.47 56.89 26.96
C THR A 207 -4.74 57.42 27.65
N ASP A 208 -4.56 58.42 28.52
CA ASP A 208 -5.46 59.52 28.94
C ASP A 208 -6.82 59.27 29.63
N VAL A 209 -7.03 59.92 30.77
CA VAL A 209 -7.91 61.11 30.96
C VAL A 209 -8.06 61.42 32.46
N LYS A 210 -7.37 62.47 32.94
CA LYS A 210 -7.89 63.66 33.68
C LYS A 210 -6.79 64.38 34.47
#